data_AF-A0A0G1MDB5-F1
#
_entry.id   AF-A0A0G1MDB5-F1
#
_cell.length_a   1.000
_cell.length_b   1.000
_cell.length_c   1.000
_cell.angle_alpha   90.00
_cell.angle_beta   90.00
_cell.angle_gamma   90.00
#
_symmetry.space_group_name_H-M   'P 1'
#
loop_
_entity.id
_entity.type
_entity.pdbx_description
1 polymer ?
#
loop_
_entity_poly.entity_id
_entity_poly.type
_entity_poly.pdbx_seq_one_letter_code
_entity_poly.pdbx_strand_id
1 'polypeptide(L)'
;MLVIHSLPLMLGLVVSGFLWRSNILLLGIYIVVIILLILVGKDRKTEIYIQIYGMVAGFVIEAIGTSISGYQSFTNPDFFGIPYWLPVVWGYGFIVMKRIALIISTGSPWILS
;
A
#
# COMPACT_ATOMS: atom_id res chain seq x y z
N MET A 1 14.08 -15.91 2.28
CA MET A 1 12.74 -15.61 2.84
C MET A 1 12.45 -14.11 2.82
N LEU A 2 13.28 -13.27 3.46
CA LEU A 2 13.12 -11.81 3.45
C LEU A 2 13.04 -11.20 2.05
N VAL A 3 14.04 -11.48 1.18
CA VAL A 3 14.10 -10.96 -0.20
C VAL A 3 12.82 -11.23 -0.99
N ILE A 4 12.29 -12.46 -0.90
CA ILE A 4 11.06 -12.85 -1.60
C ILE A 4 9.86 -12.02 -1.13
N HIS A 5 9.77 -11.76 0.18
CA HIS A 5 8.69 -10.96 0.76
C HIS A 5 8.88 -9.45 0.61
N SER A 6 10.07 -9.01 0.18
CA SER A 6 10.32 -7.64 -0.28
C SER A 6 10.00 -7.43 -1.77
N LEU A 7 9.85 -8.50 -2.57
CA LEU A 7 9.51 -8.39 -3.99
C LEU A 7 8.22 -7.61 -4.27
N PRO A 8 7.13 -7.79 -3.49
CA PRO A 8 5.97 -6.94 -3.65
C PRO A 8 6.37 -5.47 -3.59
N LEU A 9 7.04 -5.03 -2.52
CA LEU A 9 7.43 -3.62 -2.36
C LEU A 9 8.14 -3.07 -3.61
N MET A 10 9.11 -3.80 -4.14
CA MET A 10 9.84 -3.41 -5.36
C MET A 10 8.92 -3.34 -6.58
N LEU A 11 8.04 -4.33 -6.77
CA LEU A 11 7.06 -4.34 -7.86
C LEU A 11 6.11 -3.15 -7.75
N GLY A 12 5.66 -2.80 -6.55
CA GLY A 12 4.82 -1.63 -6.32
C GLY A 12 5.49 -0.34 -6.78
N LEU A 13 6.77 -0.14 -6.46
CA LEU A 13 7.54 1.02 -6.90
C LEU A 13 7.69 1.07 -8.42
N VAL A 14 8.02 -0.06 -9.04
CA VAL A 14 8.19 -0.15 -10.50
C VAL A 14 6.87 0.15 -11.21
N VAL A 15 5.78 -0.51 -10.81
CA VAL A 15 4.45 -0.34 -11.41
C VAL A 15 3.99 1.12 -11.29
N SER A 16 4.15 1.73 -10.11
CA SER A 16 3.84 3.16 -9.92
C SER A 16 4.71 4.07 -10.78
N GLY A 17 6.02 3.80 -10.87
CA GLY A 17 6.95 4.60 -11.65
C GLY A 17 6.63 4.66 -13.15
N PHE A 18 6.06 3.59 -13.71
CA PHE A 18 5.65 3.55 -15.12
C PHE A 18 4.21 4.01 -15.37
N LEU A 19 3.30 3.77 -14.43
CA LEU A 19 1.86 3.95 -14.63
C LEU A 19 1.23 5.12 -13.86
N TRP A 20 2.02 5.96 -13.19
CA TRP A 20 1.50 7.11 -12.42
C TRP A 20 0.62 8.09 -13.22
N ARG A 21 0.76 8.13 -14.55
CA ARG A 21 -0.09 8.96 -15.42
C ARG A 21 -1.51 8.43 -15.60
N SER A 22 -1.74 7.14 -15.30
CA SER A 22 -3.04 6.50 -15.46
C SER A 22 -3.59 6.07 -14.10
N ASN A 23 -4.21 7.03 -13.39
CA ASN A 23 -4.65 6.84 -12.01
C ASN A 23 -5.64 5.67 -11.86
N ILE A 24 -6.61 5.54 -12.76
CA ILE A 24 -7.62 4.47 -12.72
C ILE A 24 -7.02 3.10 -12.99
N LEU A 25 -6.09 3.00 -13.94
CA LEU A 25 -5.38 1.75 -14.22
C LEU A 25 -4.56 1.31 -13.01
N LEU A 26 -3.81 2.25 -12.42
CA LEU A 26 -2.97 1.98 -11.26
C LEU A 26 -3.81 1.58 -10.03
N LEU A 27 -4.94 2.24 -9.81
CA LEU A 27 -5.92 1.87 -8.79
C LEU A 27 -6.40 0.43 -8.98
N GLY A 28 -6.83 0.07 -10.20
CA GLY A 28 -7.28 -1.28 -10.52
C GLY A 28 -6.21 -2.34 -10.27
N ILE A 29 -4.96 -2.07 -10.69
CA ILE A 29 -3.82 -2.96 -10.43
C ILE A 29 -3.59 -3.15 -8.93
N TYR A 30 -3.58 -2.07 -8.15
CA TYR A 30 -3.37 -2.19 -6.71
C TYR A 30 -4.49 -2.95 -6.01
N ILE A 31 -5.75 -2.73 -6.39
CA ILE A 31 -6.88 -3.50 -5.85
C ILE A 31 -6.67 -5.01 -6.11
N VAL A 32 -6.34 -5.40 -7.35
CA VAL A 32 -6.09 -6.80 -7.70
C VAL A 32 -4.91 -7.36 -6.90
N VAL A 33 -3.80 -6.63 -6.82
CA VAL A 33 -2.59 -7.06 -6.08
C VAL A 33 -2.89 -7.22 -4.59
N ILE A 34 -3.61 -6.28 -3.97
CA ILE A 34 -3.98 -6.35 -2.55
C ILE A 34 -4.89 -7.56 -2.29
N ILE A 35 -5.89 -7.80 -3.15
CA ILE A 35 -6.76 -8.98 -3.04
C ILE A 35 -5.90 -10.25 -3.09
N LEU A 36 -5.00 -10.37 -4.06
CA LEU A 36 -4.11 -11.54 -4.17
C LEU A 36 -3.20 -11.68 -2.95
N LEU A 37 -2.62 -10.58 -2.46
CA LEU A 37 -1.79 -10.59 -1.26
C LEU A 37 -2.56 -11.13 -0.06
N ILE A 38 -3.76 -10.61 0.20
CA ILE A 38 -4.61 -11.03 1.32
C ILE A 38 -5.04 -12.50 1.16
N LEU A 39 -5.38 -12.94 -0.05
CA LEU A 39 -5.79 -14.33 -0.30
C LEU A 39 -4.68 -15.35 -0.02
N VAL A 40 -3.43 -15.01 -0.37
CA VAL A 40 -2.22 -15.80 -0.07
C VAL A 40 -1.82 -15.68 1.41
N GLY A 41 -2.33 -14.65 2.10
CA GLY A 41 -2.10 -14.41 3.52
C GLY A 41 -2.71 -15.47 4.43
N LYS A 42 -1.98 -15.84 5.49
CA LYS A 42 -2.55 -16.68 6.57
C LYS A 42 -3.49 -15.90 7.49
N ASP A 43 -3.21 -14.62 7.74
CA ASP A 43 -3.93 -13.78 8.71
C ASP A 43 -4.93 -12.83 8.04
N ARG A 44 -5.83 -13.34 7.20
CA ARG A 44 -6.69 -12.52 6.30
C ARG A 44 -7.43 -11.37 7.00
N LYS A 45 -8.06 -11.64 8.15
CA LYS A 45 -8.80 -10.62 8.92
C LYS A 45 -7.88 -9.48 9.35
N THR A 46 -6.73 -9.83 9.92
CA THR A 46 -5.72 -8.86 10.36
C THR A 46 -5.21 -8.04 9.18
N GLU A 47 -4.94 -8.68 8.03
CA GLU A 47 -4.45 -7.97 6.85
C GLU A 47 -5.51 -7.03 6.24
N ILE A 48 -6.79 -7.40 6.28
CA ILE A 48 -7.89 -6.48 5.90
C ILE A 48 -7.93 -5.26 6.83
N TYR A 49 -7.80 -5.45 8.15
CA TYR A 49 -7.77 -4.32 9.07
C TYR A 49 -6.55 -3.43 8.85
N ILE A 50 -5.37 -4.02 8.59
CA ILE A 50 -4.15 -3.28 8.26
C ILE A 50 -4.33 -2.50 6.95
N GLN A 51 -4.95 -3.09 5.93
CA GLN A 51 -5.24 -2.41 4.66
C GLN A 51 -6.13 -1.19 4.88
N ILE A 52 -7.26 -1.36 5.58
CA ILE A 52 -8.21 -0.27 5.85
C ILE A 52 -7.53 0.83 6.67
N TYR A 53 -6.80 0.46 7.72
CA TYR A 53 -6.06 1.40 8.55
C TYR A 53 -5.04 2.19 7.72
N GLY A 54 -4.20 1.51 6.92
CA GLY A 54 -3.20 2.15 6.09
C GLY A 54 -3.83 3.07 5.02
N MET A 55 -4.98 2.69 4.45
CA MET A 55 -5.72 3.56 3.53
C MET A 55 -6.20 4.85 4.18
N VAL A 56 -6.79 4.75 5.36
CA VAL A 56 -7.29 5.92 6.09
C VAL A 56 -6.13 6.79 6.56
N ALA A 57 -5.10 6.20 7.15
CA ALA A 57 -3.91 6.92 7.61
C ALA A 57 -3.19 7.62 6.45
N GLY A 58 -2.97 6.90 5.34
CA GLY A 58 -2.38 7.46 4.13
C GLY A 58 -3.20 8.59 3.55
N PHE A 59 -4.52 8.42 3.42
CA PHE A 59 -5.41 9.49 2.97
C PHE A 59 -5.26 10.76 3.83
N VAL A 60 -5.30 10.63 5.16
CA VAL A 60 -5.20 11.76 6.08
C VAL A 60 -3.84 12.46 5.94
N ILE A 61 -2.74 11.72 5.93
CA ILE A 61 -1.38 12.26 5.80
C ILE A 61 -1.24 13.04 4.48
N GLU A 62 -1.66 12.42 3.38
CA GLU A 62 -1.50 13.00 2.04
C GLU A 62 -2.42 14.21 1.85
N ALA A 63 -3.68 14.14 2.29
CA ALA A 63 -4.62 15.25 2.22
C ALA A 63 -4.17 16.45 3.09
N ILE A 64 -3.59 16.20 4.27
CA ILE A 64 -2.98 17.27 5.06
C ILE A 64 -1.79 17.88 4.30
N GLY A 65 -0.94 17.04 3.73
CA GLY A 65 0.25 17.48 3.01
C GLY A 65 -0.04 18.32 1.77
N THR A 66 -1.12 17.98 1.05
CA THR A 66 -1.50 18.66 -0.19
C THR A 66 -2.49 19.79 0.02
N SER A 67 -3.62 19.52 0.67
CA SER A 67 -4.77 20.42 0.67
C SER A 67 -4.77 21.39 1.86
N ILE A 68 -4.13 21.04 2.97
CA ILE A 68 -4.15 21.85 4.19
C ILE A 68 -2.85 22.64 4.35
N SER A 69 -1.72 21.93 4.36
CA SER A 69 -0.39 22.55 4.54
C SER A 69 0.24 22.99 3.23
N GLY A 70 -0.08 22.31 2.12
CA GLY A 70 0.46 22.62 0.80
C GLY A 70 1.96 22.36 0.63
N TYR A 71 2.62 21.62 1.53
CA TYR A 71 4.05 21.34 1.41
C TYR A 71 4.38 20.37 0.25
N GLN A 72 3.38 19.65 -0.24
CA GLN A 72 3.51 18.76 -1.40
C GLN A 72 2.37 18.94 -2.39
N SER A 73 2.61 18.54 -3.64
CA SER A 73 1.60 18.53 -4.69
C SER A 73 1.83 17.36 -5.65
N PHE A 74 0.75 16.87 -6.25
CA PHE A 74 0.80 15.79 -7.24
C PHE A 74 0.55 16.34 -8.64
N THR A 75 1.30 15.84 -9.62
CA THR A 75 1.21 16.26 -11.03
C THR A 75 -0.04 15.77 -11.72
N ASN A 76 -0.71 14.75 -11.18
CA ASN A 76 -1.93 14.16 -11.72
C ASN A 76 -2.91 13.80 -10.58
N PRO A 77 -3.52 14.79 -9.91
CA PRO A 77 -4.41 14.56 -8.77
C PRO A 77 -5.83 14.18 -9.22
N ASP A 78 -6.56 13.44 -8.38
CA ASP A 78 -7.98 13.13 -8.62
C ASP A 78 -8.89 13.83 -7.59
N PHE A 79 -8.72 13.52 -6.30
CA PHE A 79 -9.60 13.94 -5.21
C PHE A 79 -8.79 14.53 -4.06
N PHE A 80 -9.20 15.66 -3.48
CA PHE A 80 -8.46 16.33 -2.40
C PHE A 80 -6.98 16.60 -2.75
N GLY A 81 -6.71 16.87 -4.03
CA GLY A 81 -5.35 17.10 -4.51
C GLY A 81 -4.45 15.86 -4.54
N ILE A 82 -5.01 14.65 -4.35
CA ILE A 82 -4.28 13.38 -4.33
C ILE A 82 -4.85 12.37 -5.34
N PRO A 83 -4.04 11.47 -5.92
CA PRO A 83 -4.53 10.41 -6.78
C PRO A 83 -5.30 9.34 -6.00
N TYR A 84 -6.36 8.75 -6.59
CA TYR A 84 -7.17 7.73 -5.90
C TYR A 84 -6.41 6.46 -5.54
N TRP A 85 -5.42 6.08 -6.35
CA TRP A 85 -4.59 4.91 -6.08
C TRP A 85 -3.66 5.12 -4.88
N LEU A 86 -3.39 6.37 -4.49
CA LEU A 86 -2.39 6.69 -3.48
C LEU A 86 -2.81 6.20 -2.08
N PRO A 87 -4.01 6.50 -1.56
CA PRO A 87 -4.50 5.89 -0.32
C PRO A 87 -4.50 4.35 -0.37
N VAL A 88 -4.86 3.76 -1.52
CA VAL A 88 -4.91 2.30 -1.67
C VAL A 88 -3.51 1.68 -1.56
N VAL A 89 -2.49 2.29 -2.17
CA VAL A 89 -1.11 1.81 -2.05
C VAL A 89 -0.53 1.98 -0.65
N TRP A 90 -0.99 2.96 0.13
CA TRP A 90 -0.59 3.08 1.54
C TRP A 90 -0.97 1.82 2.33
N GLY A 91 -2.21 1.34 2.20
CA GLY A 91 -2.61 0.08 2.84
C GLY A 91 -1.81 -1.13 2.36
N TYR A 92 -1.52 -1.19 1.06
CA TYR A 92 -0.65 -2.22 0.48
C TYR A 92 0.75 -2.21 1.12
N GLY A 93 1.35 -1.02 1.27
CA GLY A 93 2.64 -0.84 1.92
C GLY A 93 2.61 -1.34 3.36
N PHE A 94 1.54 -1.04 4.09
CA PHE A 94 1.36 -1.50 5.47
C PHE A 94 1.29 -3.02 5.62
N ILE A 95 0.59 -3.73 4.72
CA ILE A 95 0.59 -5.21 4.71
C ILE A 95 2.01 -5.73 4.50
N VAL A 96 2.74 -5.18 3.51
CA VAL A 96 4.10 -5.62 3.19
C VAL A 96 5.06 -5.34 4.34
N MET A 97 4.97 -4.15 4.97
CA MET A 97 5.76 -3.79 6.15
C MET A 97 5.49 -4.72 7.33
N LYS A 98 4.22 -5.08 7.62
CA LYS A 98 3.89 -6.07 8.66
C LYS A 98 4.55 -7.41 8.41
N ARG A 99 4.49 -7.90 7.16
CA ARG A 99 5.10 -9.20 6.79
C ARG A 99 6.62 -9.15 6.93
N ILE A 100 7.26 -8.08 6.47
CA ILE A 100 8.71 -7.86 6.62
C ILE A 100 9.09 -7.82 8.11
N ALA A 101 8.36 -7.06 8.92
CA ALA A 101 8.60 -6.94 10.35
C ALA A 101 8.50 -8.30 11.07
N LEU A 102 7.49 -9.11 10.74
CA LEU A 102 7.36 -10.45 11.30
C LEU A 102 8.50 -11.39 10.89
N ILE A 103 8.97 -11.32 9.64
CA ILE A 103 10.12 -12.12 9.20
C ILE A 103 11.37 -11.74 10.00
N ILE A 104 11.59 -10.44 10.20
CA ILE A 104 12.73 -9.94 10.96
C ILE A 104 12.65 -10.38 12.43
N SER A 105 11.46 -10.34 13.03
CA SER A 105 11.29 -10.65 14.47
C SER A 105 11.14 -12.13 14.79
N THR A 106 10.57 -12.93 13.89
CA THR A 106 10.18 -14.33 14.15
C THR A 106 10.70 -15.34 13.12
N GLY A 107 11.31 -14.88 12.02
CA GLY A 107 11.67 -15.74 10.89
C GLY A 107 10.49 -16.17 10.01
N SER A 108 9.27 -15.71 10.29
CA SER A 108 8.03 -16.02 9.57
C SER A 108 7.28 -14.74 9.18
N PRO A 109 6.65 -14.63 7.99
CA PRO A 109 5.79 -13.48 7.64
C PRO A 109 4.40 -13.53 8.29
N TRP A 110 4.12 -14.62 9.02
CA TRP A 110 2.82 -14.90 9.64
C TRP A 110 2.96 -14.91 11.15
N ILE A 111 1.87 -14.58 11.84
CA ILE A 111 1.78 -14.79 13.27
C ILE A 111 1.93 -16.30 13.52
N LEU A 112 2.86 -16.67 14.39
CA LEU A 112 3.06 -18.05 14.82
C LEU A 112 2.00 -18.36 15.89
N SER A 113 0.89 -18.97 15.48
CA SER A 113 -0.12 -19.54 16.37
C SER A 113 0.22 -20.98 16.74
#